data_AF-A0A662BK60-F1
#
_entry.id   AF-A0A662BK60-F1
#
_cell.length_a   1.000
_cell.length_b   1.000
_cell.length_c   1.000
_cell.angle_alpha   90.00
_cell.angle_beta   90.00
_cell.angle_gamma   90.00
#
_symmetry.space_group_name_H-M   'P 1'
#
loop_
_entity.id
_entity.type
_entity.pdbx_description
1 polymer ?
#
loop_
_entity_poly.entity_id
_entity_poly.type
_entity_poly.pdbx_seq_one_letter_code
_entity_poly.pdbx_strand_id
1 'polypeptide(L)'
;VERIVDQKLSLDIMVNLLEESPEDADAMAVLEDVKSLKSIFDKISIKQGDVTAVEDPATNVTTLKSESSIHITTDVFKELRSKVIEIRTSYIS
;
A
#
# COMPACT_ATOMS: atom_id res chain seq x y z
N VAL A 1 8.21 6.60 3.67
CA VAL A 1 6.76 6.82 3.44
C VAL A 1 6.38 6.34 2.04
N GLU A 2 7.15 6.65 1.00
CA GLU A 2 7.02 6.01 -0.34
C GLU A 2 6.89 4.49 -0.28
N ARG A 3 7.77 3.81 0.47
CA ARG A 3 7.73 2.35 0.62
C ARG A 3 6.38 1.77 1.11
N ILE A 4 5.60 2.53 1.89
CA ILE A 4 4.28 2.08 2.37
C ILE A 4 3.25 2.18 1.24
N VAL A 5 3.39 3.15 0.34
CA VAL A 5 2.52 3.28 -0.83
C VAL A 5 2.78 2.17 -1.84
N ASP A 6 4.05 1.86 -2.11
CA ASP A 6 4.41 0.75 -3.01
C ASP A 6 3.91 -0.60 -2.47
N GLN A 7 3.96 -0.78 -1.15
CA GLN A 7 3.45 -1.98 -0.49
C GLN A 7 1.92 -2.11 -0.59
N LYS A 8 1.19 -0.98 -0.61
CA LYS A 8 -0.26 -1.00 -0.83
C LYS A 8 -0.60 -1.57 -2.21
N LEU A 9 0.06 -1.08 -3.26
CA LEU A 9 -0.10 -1.62 -4.62
C LEU A 9 0.29 -3.11 -4.70
N SER A 10 1.38 -3.47 -4.01
CA SER A 10 1.84 -4.87 -3.98
C SER A 10 0.80 -5.80 -3.34
N LEU A 11 0.05 -5.34 -2.33
CA LEU A 11 -1.03 -6.11 -1.72
C LEU A 11 -2.19 -6.34 -2.68
N ASP A 12 -2.56 -5.35 -3.49
CA ASP A 12 -3.60 -5.50 -4.52
C ASP A 12 -3.22 -6.59 -5.53
N ILE A 13 -1.97 -6.60 -5.98
CA ILE A 13 -1.45 -7.64 -6.90
C ILE A 13 -1.50 -9.02 -6.24
N MET A 14 -1.12 -9.12 -4.96
CA MET A 14 -1.07 -10.39 -4.25
C MET A 14 -2.47 -10.96 -4.01
N VAL A 15 -3.47 -10.11 -3.71
CA VAL A 15 -4.87 -10.53 -3.63
C VAL A 15 -5.34 -11.10 -4.96
N ASN A 16 -5.10 -10.39 -6.07
CA ASN A 16 -5.50 -10.86 -7.39
C ASN A 16 -4.87 -12.21 -7.73
N LEU A 17 -3.57 -12.38 -7.48
CA LEU A 17 -2.85 -13.62 -7.75
C LEU A 17 -3.39 -14.81 -6.93
N LEU A 18 -3.70 -14.58 -5.65
CA LEU A 18 -4.24 -15.64 -4.78
C LEU A 18 -5.67 -16.00 -5.16
N GLU A 19 -6.48 -15.03 -5.63
CA GLU A 19 -7.84 -15.26 -6.12
C GLU A 19 -7.88 -16.09 -7.42
N GLU A 20 -6.79 -16.15 -8.19
CA GLU A 20 -6.66 -17.02 -9.38
C GLU A 20 -6.54 -18.51 -9.03
N SER A 21 -6.28 -18.85 -7.76
CA SER A 21 -6.09 -20.24 -7.29
C SER A 21 -7.12 -20.64 -6.20
N PRO A 22 -8.44 -20.58 -6.47
CA PRO A 22 -9.48 -20.78 -5.44
C PRO A 22 -9.57 -22.21 -4.89
N GLU A 23 -8.96 -23.17 -5.59
CA GLU A 23 -8.97 -24.60 -5.24
C GLU A 23 -7.82 -25.01 -4.30
N ASP A 24 -6.85 -24.12 -4.08
CA ASP A 24 -5.74 -24.32 -3.15
C ASP A 24 -6.12 -23.77 -1.77
N ALA A 25 -6.35 -24.67 -0.81
CA ALA A 25 -6.74 -24.32 0.54
C ALA A 25 -5.65 -23.51 1.29
N ASP A 26 -4.38 -23.77 1.01
CA ASP A 26 -3.27 -23.05 1.63
C ASP A 26 -3.19 -21.63 1.04
N ALA A 27 -3.39 -21.49 -0.27
CA ALA A 27 -3.49 -20.17 -0.92
C ALA A 27 -4.67 -19.36 -0.39
N MET A 28 -5.81 -20.00 -0.10
CA MET A 28 -6.99 -19.33 0.48
C MET A 28 -6.76 -18.88 1.93
N ALA A 29 -6.01 -19.64 2.72
CA ALA A 29 -5.61 -19.21 4.06
C ALA A 29 -4.72 -17.96 4.00
N VAL A 30 -3.74 -17.94 3.10
CA VAL A 30 -2.90 -16.75 2.87
C VAL A 30 -3.74 -15.57 2.37
N LEU A 31 -4.72 -15.81 1.50
CA LEU A 31 -5.61 -14.75 0.98
C LEU A 31 -6.38 -14.04 2.11
N GLU A 32 -6.84 -14.79 3.11
CA GLU A 32 -7.52 -14.21 4.27
C GLU A 32 -6.60 -13.26 5.07
N ASP A 33 -5.37 -13.70 5.34
CA ASP A 33 -4.35 -12.88 6.02
C ASP A 33 -4.03 -11.60 5.24
N VAL A 34 -3.86 -11.73 3.92
CA VAL A 34 -3.54 -10.61 3.03
C VAL A 34 -4.71 -9.62 2.95
N LYS A 35 -5.95 -10.10 2.87
CA LYS A 35 -7.16 -9.25 2.92
C LYS A 35 -7.28 -8.52 4.26
N SER A 36 -6.97 -9.21 5.36
CA SER A 36 -6.95 -8.60 6.69
C SER A 36 -5.92 -7.47 6.78
N LEU A 37 -4.70 -7.71 6.28
CA LEU A 37 -3.65 -6.70 6.23
C LEU A 37 -4.01 -5.51 5.31
N LYS A 38 -4.62 -5.81 4.15
CA LYS A 38 -5.09 -4.81 3.19
C LYS A 38 -6.10 -3.84 3.82
N SER A 39 -7.03 -4.35 4.63
CA SER A 39 -8.04 -3.51 5.28
C SER A 39 -7.44 -2.41 6.17
N ILE A 40 -6.25 -2.64 6.73
CA ILE A 40 -5.50 -1.65 7.53
C ILE A 40 -4.78 -0.66 6.61
N PHE A 41 -4.18 -1.14 5.52
CA PHE A 41 -3.58 -0.29 4.49
C PHE A 41 -4.59 0.63 3.79
N ASP A 42 -5.84 0.21 3.65
CA ASP A 42 -6.90 1.03 3.06
C ASP A 42 -7.28 2.23 3.94
N LYS A 43 -7.00 2.18 5.25
CA LYS A 43 -7.15 3.33 6.16
C LYS A 43 -6.09 4.42 5.92
N ILE A 44 -5.01 4.11 5.19
CA ILE A 44 -3.98 5.07 4.83
C ILE A 44 -4.50 5.93 3.66
N SER A 45 -4.67 7.22 3.93
CA SER A 45 -5.13 8.19 2.94
C SER A 45 -3.93 8.78 2.19
N ILE A 46 -3.92 8.64 0.87
CA ILE A 46 -2.97 9.30 -0.01
C ILE A 46 -3.73 10.49 -0.61
N LYS A 47 -3.34 11.72 -0.23
CA LYS A 47 -3.86 12.93 -0.84
C LYS A 47 -2.92 13.35 -1.96
N GLN A 48 -3.40 13.25 -3.18
CA GLN A 48 -2.72 13.80 -4.34
C GLN A 48 -2.95 15.32 -4.33
N GLY A 49 -1.86 16.09 -4.24
CA GLY A 49 -1.88 17.54 -4.36
C GLY A 49 -1.99 17.97 -5.82
N ASP A 50 -2.27 19.26 -6.01
CA ASP A 50 -2.51 19.83 -7.33
C ASP A 50 -1.27 19.73 -8.22
N VAL A 51 -1.51 19.45 -9.50
CA VAL A 51 -0.45 19.46 -10.52
C VAL A 51 -0.14 20.91 -10.86
N THR A 52 1.08 21.34 -10.56
CA THR A 52 1.55 22.70 -10.85
C THR A 52 2.56 22.67 -12.00
N ALA A 53 2.36 23.53 -12.99
CA ALA A 53 3.32 23.69 -14.08
C ALA A 53 4.39 24.71 -13.67
N VAL A 54 5.66 24.31 -13.72
CA VAL A 54 6.80 25.19 -13.52
C VAL A 54 7.55 25.29 -14.84
N GLU A 55 7.52 26.47 -15.45
CA GLU A 55 8.32 26.77 -16.64
C GLU A 55 9.75 27.14 -16.24
N ASP A 56 10.72 26.55 -16.91
CA ASP A 56 12.11 26.98 -16.87
C ASP A 56 12.40 27.90 -18.06
N PRO A 57 12.49 29.23 -17.85
CA PRO A 57 12.71 30.19 -18.93
C PRO A 57 14.11 30.09 -19.57
N ALA A 58 15.06 29.36 -18.95
CA ALA A 58 16.39 29.16 -19.53
C ALA A 58 16.43 28.01 -20.55
N THR A 59 15.59 26.99 -20.36
CA THR A 59 15.56 25.79 -21.20
C THR A 59 14.31 25.69 -22.07
N ASN A 60 13.32 26.58 -21.85
CA ASN A 60 12.00 26.56 -22.50
C ASN A 60 11.24 25.25 -22.25
N VAL A 61 11.50 24.62 -21.09
CA VAL A 61 10.89 23.36 -20.67
C VAL A 61 9.85 23.63 -19.58
N THR A 62 8.62 23.15 -19.77
CA THR A 62 7.58 23.13 -18.74
C THR A 62 7.64 21.81 -17.97
N THR A 63 7.93 21.86 -16.67
CA THR A 63 7.90 20.68 -15.80
C THR A 63 6.59 20.67 -15.01
N LEU A 64 5.85 19.57 -15.12
CA LEU A 64 4.67 19.33 -14.27
C LEU A 64 5.15 18.73 -12.95
N LYS A 65 4.89 19.43 -11.85
CA LYS A 65 5.15 18.95 -10.48
C LYS A 65 3.84 18.57 -9.83
N SER A 66 3.80 17.36 -9.28
CA SER A 66 2.68 16.88 -8.48
C SER A 66 3.20 16.54 -7.09
N GLU A 67 2.64 17.17 -6.05
CA GLU A 67 3.00 16.84 -4.67
C GLU A 67 1.98 15.86 -4.10
N SER A 68 2.38 14.60 -3.86
CA SER A 68 1.53 13.64 -3.15
C SER A 68 1.85 13.68 -1.65
N SER A 69 0.87 13.99 -0.82
CA SER A 69 1.00 13.94 0.65
C SER A 69 0.33 12.67 1.19
N ILE A 70 1.10 11.89 1.95
CA ILE A 70 0.65 10.61 2.51
C ILE A 70 0.32 10.84 3.98
N HIS A 71 -0.92 10.59 4.36
CA HIS A 71 -1.39 10.78 5.72
C HIS A 71 -1.58 9.42 6.40
N ILE A 72 -0.67 9.11 7.33
CA ILE A 72 -0.72 7.90 8.17
C ILE A 72 -0.82 8.35 9.61
N THR A 73 -1.88 7.95 10.30
CA THR A 73 -2.00 8.22 11.75
C THR A 73 -1.13 7.23 12.53
N THR A 74 -0.68 7.64 13.71
CA THR A 74 0.12 6.77 14.60
C THR A 74 -0.63 5.50 14.98
N ASP A 75 -1.95 5.57 15.13
CA ASP A 75 -2.78 4.41 15.49
C ASP A 75 -2.88 3.40 14.35
N VAL A 76 -3.07 3.86 13.11
CA VAL A 76 -3.05 2.97 11.93
C VAL A 76 -1.67 2.32 11.77
N PHE A 77 -0.59 3.06 12.03
CA PHE A 77 0.75 2.49 11.98
C PHE A 77 0.98 1.41 13.05
N LYS A 78 0.49 1.62 14.28
CA LYS A 78 0.58 0.61 15.35
C LYS A 78 -0.26 -0.62 15.03
N GLU A 79 -1.47 -0.43 14.52
CA GLU A 79 -2.37 -1.50 14.09
C GLU A 79 -1.71 -2.34 13.00
N LEU A 80 -1.13 -1.68 11.99
CA LEU A 80 -0.41 -2.34 10.90
C LEU A 80 0.75 -3.18 11.44
N ARG A 81 1.58 -2.60 12.32
CA ARG A 81 2.71 -3.30 12.93
C ARG A 81 2.26 -4.55 13.68
N SER A 82 1.22 -4.43 14.52
CA SER A 82 0.70 -5.55 15.30
C SER A 82 0.21 -6.67 14.38
N LYS A 83 -0.53 -6.31 13.32
CA LYS A 83 -1.06 -7.31 12.38
C LYS A 83 0.02 -8.04 11.60
N VAL A 84 1.07 -7.33 11.18
CA VAL A 84 2.23 -7.96 10.52
C VAL A 84 2.95 -8.93 11.46
N ILE A 85 3.09 -8.59 12.75
CA ILE A 85 3.72 -9.49 13.72
C ILE A 85 2.86 -10.74 13.94
N GLU A 86 1.54 -10.56 14.11
CA GLU A 86 0.57 -11.65 14.26
C GLU A 86 0.65 -12.64 13.10
N ILE A 87 0.52 -12.14 11.87
CA ILE A 87 0.62 -12.96 10.65
C ILE A 87 1.99 -13.62 10.57
N ARG A 88 3.10 -12.89 10.77
CA ARG A 88 4.43 -13.51 10.71
C ARG A 88 4.58 -14.64 11.72
N THR A 89 4.08 -14.46 12.95
CA THR A 89 4.19 -15.46 14.01
C THR A 89 3.44 -16.74 13.67
N SER A 90 2.30 -16.68 12.96
CA SER A 90 1.56 -17.89 12.57
C SER A 90 2.33 -18.78 11.58
N TYR A 91 3.19 -18.21 10.72
CA TYR A 91 3.97 -18.97 9.73
C TYR A 91 5.32 -19.50 10.23
N ILE A 92 5.88 -18.92 11.31
CA ILE A 92 7.22 -19.30 11.80
C ILE A 92 7.21 -20.12 13.10
N SER A 93 6.05 -20.29 13.71
CA SER A 93 5.87 -21.08 14.94
C SER A 93 5.52 -22.52 14.60
#